data_AF-A0A521PCT7-F1
#
_entry.id   AF-A0A521PCT7-F1
#
_cell.length_a   1.000
_cell.length_b   1.000
_cell.length_c   1.000
_cell.angle_alpha   90.00
_cell.angle_beta   90.00
_cell.angle_gamma   90.00
#
_symmetry.space_group_name_H-M   'P 1'
#
loop_
_entity.id
_entity.type
_entity.pdbx_description
1 polymer ?
#
loop_
_entity_poly.entity_id
_entity_poly.type
_entity_poly.pdbx_seq_one_letter_code
_entity_poly.pdbx_strand_id
1 'polypeptide(L)'
;MNCKTALPFAAQSLATMGVLALSLAASGPALAKSPPEPGAAKPKSECFWTRQVNSFASNDDRIVNVRVGVKDVYQMEMFGHCNDVDWNNKIALVSRGGSYICTGMDAEIISPSPIGPQRCPVSKIRKLTPEEVKALPKHARP
;
A
#
# COMPACT_ATOMS: atom_id res chain seq x y z
N MET A 1 36.14 -20.01 -18.32
CA MET A 1 35.36 -19.33 -19.37
C MET A 1 35.11 -17.89 -18.90
N ASN A 2 36.03 -16.93 -19.11
CA ASN A 2 36.35 -16.14 -20.31
C ASN A 2 35.24 -15.17 -20.79
N CYS A 3 35.38 -13.90 -20.39
CA CYS A 3 35.37 -12.67 -21.24
C CYS A 3 35.51 -11.45 -20.29
N LYS A 4 36.70 -10.98 -19.90
CA LYS A 4 37.68 -10.17 -20.68
C LYS A 4 37.01 -8.93 -21.32
N THR A 5 36.85 -7.86 -20.55
CA THR A 5 37.56 -6.55 -20.66
C THR A 5 37.60 -5.92 -22.05
N ALA A 6 37.06 -4.70 -22.19
CA ALA A 6 37.76 -3.54 -22.78
C ALA A 6 36.92 -2.26 -22.64
N LEU A 7 37.49 -1.24 -21.98
CA LEU A 7 37.08 0.17 -22.08
C LEU A 7 37.49 0.77 -23.44
N PRO A 8 37.00 1.96 -23.80
CA PRO A 8 37.77 3.19 -23.53
C PRO A 8 36.87 4.31 -22.96
N PHE A 9 37.20 5.03 -21.88
CA PHE A 9 38.22 6.11 -21.78
C PHE A 9 38.32 7.02 -23.02
N ALA A 10 37.51 8.07 -23.04
CA ALA A 10 37.81 9.33 -23.73
C ALA A 10 37.28 10.47 -22.83
N ALA A 11 38.10 11.03 -21.95
CA ALA A 11 39.09 12.08 -22.22
C ALA A 11 38.44 13.43 -22.56
N GLN A 12 38.44 14.29 -21.55
CA GLN A 12 38.19 15.74 -21.63
C GLN A 12 39.29 16.43 -22.44
N SER A 13 38.98 17.46 -23.23
CA SER A 13 39.77 18.70 -23.28
C SER A 13 39.13 19.82 -24.10
N LEU A 14 39.38 21.03 -23.60
CA LEU A 14 38.95 22.36 -24.03
C LEU A 14 39.54 22.80 -25.38
N ALA A 15 38.79 23.59 -26.16
CA ALA A 15 39.33 24.73 -26.92
C ALA A 15 38.22 25.70 -27.41
N THR A 16 38.55 26.98 -27.31
CA THR A 16 37.78 28.22 -27.47
C THR A 16 37.68 28.76 -28.91
N MET A 17 36.54 29.38 -29.27
CA MET A 17 36.32 30.51 -30.21
C MET A 17 34.78 30.63 -30.38
N GLY A 18 34.05 31.72 -30.12
CA GLY A 18 34.33 33.14 -30.18
C GLY A 18 33.30 33.80 -31.12
N VAL A 19 32.09 34.11 -30.64
CA VAL A 19 31.17 35.07 -31.29
C VAL A 19 30.33 35.78 -30.21
N LEU A 20 30.52 37.09 -30.09
CA LEU A 20 29.64 37.99 -29.35
C LEU A 20 28.31 38.13 -30.10
N ALA A 21 27.20 37.90 -29.41
CA ALA A 21 25.92 38.51 -29.76
C ALA A 21 25.13 38.81 -28.47
N LEU A 22 24.96 40.11 -28.19
CA LEU A 22 24.07 40.63 -27.15
C LEU A 22 22.63 40.25 -27.47
N SER A 23 21.93 39.61 -26.53
CA SER A 23 20.47 39.58 -26.49
C SER A 23 20.00 39.49 -25.04
N LEU A 24 19.46 40.59 -24.54
CA LEU A 24 18.77 40.72 -23.26
C LEU A 24 17.41 40.02 -23.37
N ALA A 25 17.22 38.87 -22.71
CA ALA A 25 15.90 38.36 -22.34
C ALA A 25 16.04 37.37 -21.17
N ALA A 26 15.56 37.79 -20.00
CA ALA A 26 15.51 36.99 -18.79
C ALA A 26 14.76 35.66 -19.04
N SER A 27 15.50 34.55 -18.99
CA SER A 27 14.94 33.20 -18.98
C SER A 27 15.51 32.48 -17.76
N GLY A 28 14.65 32.31 -16.75
CA GLY A 28 14.98 31.61 -15.52
C GLY A 28 15.35 30.14 -15.77
N PRO A 29 15.97 29.46 -14.79
CA PRO A 29 16.38 28.08 -14.95
C PRO A 29 15.14 27.21 -15.22
N ALA A 30 15.08 26.65 -16.42
CA ALA A 30 14.17 25.57 -16.76
C ALA A 30 14.55 24.35 -15.93
N LEU A 31 13.98 24.26 -14.73
CA LEU A 31 13.90 23.02 -13.98
C LEU A 31 13.14 22.02 -14.84
N ALA A 32 13.88 21.07 -15.43
CA ALA A 32 13.31 19.89 -16.07
C ALA A 32 12.39 19.21 -15.04
N LYS A 33 11.09 19.37 -15.25
CA LYS A 33 10.06 18.76 -14.43
C LYS A 33 10.03 17.28 -14.79
N SER A 34 10.64 16.44 -13.96
CA SER A 34 10.41 15.00 -14.01
C SER A 34 8.90 14.74 -14.09
N PRO A 35 8.43 13.83 -14.98
CA PRO A 35 7.04 13.44 -15.00
C PRO A 35 6.61 13.03 -13.59
N PRO A 36 5.44 13.48 -13.10
CA PRO A 36 4.95 13.02 -11.82
C PRO A 36 4.78 11.50 -11.94
N GLU A 37 5.59 10.76 -11.19
CA GLU A 37 5.29 9.38 -10.83
C GLU A 37 3.82 9.37 -10.37
N PRO A 38 2.96 8.45 -10.86
CA PRO A 38 1.59 8.37 -10.41
C PRO A 38 1.62 8.11 -8.90
N GLY A 39 1.50 9.18 -8.12
CA GLY A 39 1.40 9.10 -6.67
C GLY A 39 0.21 8.21 -6.40
N ALA A 40 0.45 7.03 -5.83
CA ALA A 40 -0.57 6.08 -5.46
C ALA A 40 -1.71 6.84 -4.78
N ALA A 41 -2.81 6.99 -5.51
CA ALA A 41 -3.95 7.77 -5.05
C ALA A 41 -4.37 7.15 -3.72
N LYS A 42 -4.31 7.93 -2.64
CA LYS A 42 -4.73 7.45 -1.33
C LYS A 42 -6.17 6.97 -1.48
N PRO A 43 -6.47 5.67 -1.30
CA PRO A 43 -7.80 5.16 -1.48
C PRO A 43 -8.70 5.90 -0.49
N LYS A 44 -9.80 6.46 -1.00
CA LYS A 44 -10.80 7.12 -0.15
C LYS A 44 -11.34 6.05 0.80
N SER A 45 -11.04 6.14 2.09
CA SER A 45 -11.56 5.23 3.10
C SER A 45 -13.06 5.48 3.23
N GLU A 46 -13.85 4.69 2.49
CA GLU A 46 -15.29 4.67 2.63
C GLU A 46 -15.65 3.93 3.93
N CYS A 47 -16.56 4.51 4.72
CA CYS A 47 -17.05 3.85 5.92
C CYS A 47 -17.95 2.66 5.56
N PHE A 48 -17.87 1.57 6.32
CA PHE A 48 -18.75 0.43 6.16
C PHE A 48 -19.29 -0.06 7.51
N TRP A 49 -20.40 -0.80 7.48
CA TRP A 49 -20.95 -1.40 8.69
C TRP A 49 -20.25 -2.71 9.02
N THR A 50 -19.97 -2.92 10.31
CA THR A 50 -19.38 -4.18 10.80
C THR A 50 -20.20 -5.41 10.37
N ARG A 51 -21.53 -5.30 10.37
CA ARG A 51 -22.46 -6.39 9.95
C ARG A 51 -22.45 -6.70 8.45
N GLN A 52 -21.84 -5.86 7.61
CA GLN A 52 -21.75 -6.11 6.17
C GLN A 52 -20.51 -6.95 5.81
N VAL A 53 -19.65 -7.24 6.79
CA VAL A 53 -18.50 -8.12 6.59
C VAL A 53 -19.00 -9.55 6.46
N ASN A 54 -18.72 -10.17 5.32
CA ASN A 54 -19.18 -11.52 5.00
C ASN A 54 -18.07 -12.56 5.17
N SER A 55 -16.84 -12.20 4.84
CA SER A 55 -15.70 -13.11 4.91
C SER A 55 -14.41 -12.33 5.15
N PHE A 56 -13.39 -13.05 5.63
CA PHE A 56 -12.05 -12.54 5.82
C PHE A 56 -11.04 -13.54 5.27
N ALA A 57 -9.87 -13.04 4.94
CA ALA A 57 -8.73 -13.83 4.56
C ALA A 57 -7.46 -13.07 4.93
N SER A 58 -6.45 -13.81 5.36
CA SER A 58 -5.15 -13.26 5.69
C SER A 58 -4.08 -14.18 5.11
N ASN A 59 -2.92 -13.60 4.82
CA ASN A 59 -1.72 -14.33 4.41
C ASN A 59 -0.56 -14.13 5.40
N ASP A 60 -0.76 -13.31 6.43
CA ASP A 60 0.27 -12.94 7.39
C ASP A 60 -0.37 -12.42 8.69
N ASP A 61 0.41 -12.33 9.76
CA ASP A 61 -0.04 -11.88 11.07
C ASP A 61 -0.25 -10.36 11.16
N ARG A 62 -0.19 -9.62 10.05
CA ARG A 62 -0.32 -8.14 10.03
C ARG A 62 -1.40 -7.61 9.09
N ILE A 63 -1.82 -8.40 8.11
CA ILE A 63 -2.69 -7.94 7.02
C ILE A 63 -3.92 -8.82 6.94
N VAL A 64 -5.08 -8.26 7.26
CA VAL A 64 -6.37 -8.95 7.11
C VAL A 64 -7.18 -8.28 6.02
N ASN A 65 -7.55 -9.04 4.99
CA ASN A 65 -8.46 -8.58 3.96
C ASN A 65 -9.87 -9.05 4.31
N VAL A 66 -10.85 -8.15 4.25
CA VAL A 66 -12.26 -8.49 4.49
C VAL A 66 -13.10 -8.17 3.27
N ARG A 67 -14.07 -9.03 2.98
CA ARG A 67 -15.12 -8.74 2.01
C ARG A 67 -16.29 -8.08 2.71
N VAL A 68 -16.68 -6.92 2.21
CA VAL A 68 -17.81 -6.12 2.68
C VAL A 68 -18.87 -6.08 1.57
N GLY A 69 -20.10 -6.47 1.91
CA GLY A 69 -21.19 -6.52 0.94
C GLY A 69 -20.92 -7.51 -0.19
N VAL A 70 -21.22 -7.13 -1.42
CA VAL A 70 -21.20 -8.05 -2.57
C VAL A 70 -19.80 -8.25 -3.15
N LYS A 71 -19.00 -7.18 -3.27
CA LYS A 71 -17.73 -7.21 -4.01
C LYS A 71 -16.60 -6.37 -3.42
N ASP A 72 -16.88 -5.53 -2.44
CA ASP A 72 -15.86 -4.61 -1.93
C ASP A 72 -14.92 -5.38 -1.00
N VAL A 73 -13.61 -5.20 -1.20
CA VAL A 73 -12.60 -5.80 -0.34
C VAL A 73 -11.80 -4.69 0.32
N TYR A 74 -11.68 -4.75 1.63
CA TYR A 74 -10.90 -3.82 2.42
C TYR A 74 -9.71 -4.55 3.01
N GLN A 75 -8.52 -3.98 2.83
CA GLN A 75 -7.31 -4.40 3.49
C GLN A 75 -7.17 -3.63 4.80
N MET A 76 -7.01 -4.37 5.88
CA MET A 76 -6.72 -3.88 7.21
C MET A 76 -5.29 -4.23 7.57
N GLU A 77 -4.49 -3.21 7.85
CA GLU A 77 -3.16 -3.35 8.43
C GLU A 77 -3.30 -3.21 9.94
N MET A 78 -2.73 -4.13 10.70
CA MET A 78 -2.78 -4.09 12.16
C MET A 78 -1.62 -3.27 12.74
N PHE A 79 -1.77 -2.79 13.98
CA PHE A 79 -0.70 -2.07 14.68
C PHE A 79 0.47 -2.98 15.05
N GLY A 80 0.22 -4.26 15.29
CA GLY A 80 1.21 -5.27 15.62
C GLY A 80 0.84 -6.62 15.03
N HIS A 81 1.58 -7.66 15.41
CA HIS A 81 1.22 -9.02 15.03
C HIS A 81 -0.04 -9.46 15.76
N CYS A 82 -1.04 -9.89 14.99
CA CYS A 82 -2.13 -10.72 15.48
C CYS A 82 -1.76 -12.13 15.11
N ASN A 83 -1.08 -12.81 16.04
CA ASN A 83 -0.60 -14.16 15.78
C ASN A 83 -1.77 -15.02 15.34
N ASP A 84 -1.51 -15.98 14.47
CA ASP A 84 -2.47 -17.03 14.16
C ASP A 84 -3.71 -16.58 13.36
N VAL A 85 -3.76 -15.33 12.91
CA VAL A 85 -4.95 -14.78 12.23
C VAL A 85 -5.13 -15.37 10.82
N ASP A 86 -4.05 -15.84 10.21
CA ASP A 86 -4.01 -16.44 8.86
C ASP A 86 -4.58 -17.87 8.81
N TRP A 87 -4.39 -18.66 9.87
CA TRP A 87 -4.93 -20.03 9.93
C TRP A 87 -6.27 -20.13 10.65
N ASN A 88 -6.73 -19.04 11.26
CA ASN A 88 -8.02 -19.01 11.93
C ASN A 88 -9.17 -19.07 10.92
N ASN A 89 -10.22 -19.83 11.26
CA ASN A 89 -11.44 -19.95 10.45
C ASN A 89 -12.53 -18.94 10.85
N LYS A 90 -12.33 -18.23 11.97
CA LYS A 90 -13.27 -17.24 12.49
C LYS A 90 -12.51 -16.12 13.18
N ILE A 91 -12.94 -14.90 12.94
CA ILE A 91 -12.53 -13.70 13.70
C ILE A 91 -13.80 -12.90 14.00
N ALA A 92 -13.76 -12.07 15.04
CA ALA A 92 -14.77 -11.04 15.24
C ALA A 92 -14.17 -9.68 14.87
N LEU A 93 -14.88 -8.91 14.06
CA LEU A 93 -14.57 -7.52 13.82
C LEU A 93 -15.41 -6.67 14.76
N VAL A 94 -14.78 -5.78 15.51
CA VAL A 94 -15.44 -4.90 16.47
C VAL A 94 -15.15 -3.46 16.11
N SER A 95 -16.20 -2.65 16.10
CA SER A 95 -16.08 -1.19 15.97
C SER A 95 -16.04 -0.57 17.36
N ARG A 96 -15.02 0.24 17.64
CA ARG A 96 -14.79 0.88 18.96
C ARG A 96 -15.68 2.09 19.20
N GLY A 97 -16.09 2.79 18.15
CA GLY A 97 -16.88 4.03 18.22
C GLY A 97 -18.37 3.87 17.90
N GLY A 98 -18.86 2.66 17.65
CA GLY A 98 -20.24 2.41 17.23
C GLY A 98 -20.35 1.14 16.39
N SER A 99 -21.14 1.18 15.32
CA SER A 99 -21.38 0.03 14.44
C SER A 99 -20.72 0.14 13.05
N TYR A 100 -20.11 1.30 12.76
CA TYR A 100 -19.45 1.64 11.51
C TYR A 100 -17.94 1.73 11.69
N ILE A 101 -17.20 1.32 10.67
CA ILE A 101 -15.74 1.40 10.61
C ILE A 101 -15.39 2.32 9.45
N CYS A 102 -14.74 3.44 9.77
CA CYS A 102 -14.26 4.41 8.79
C CYS A 102 -12.74 4.39 8.67
N THR A 103 -12.06 4.23 9.81
CA THR A 103 -10.60 4.25 9.88
C THR A 103 -10.08 3.06 10.67
N GLY A 104 -8.76 2.81 10.62
CA GLY A 104 -8.13 1.72 11.36
C GLY A 104 -8.34 1.83 12.87
N MET A 105 -8.26 3.04 13.44
CA MET A 105 -8.38 3.22 14.89
C MET A 105 -9.79 2.91 15.43
N ASP A 106 -10.80 2.92 14.55
CA ASP A 106 -12.17 2.56 14.89
C ASP A 106 -12.39 1.04 14.90
N ALA A 107 -11.45 0.25 14.38
CA ALA A 107 -11.58 -1.18 14.20
C ALA A 107 -10.63 -1.99 15.10
N GLU A 108 -11.15 -3.09 15.62
CA GLU A 108 -10.39 -4.08 16.37
C GLU A 108 -10.78 -5.47 15.89
N ILE A 109 -9.79 -6.31 15.61
CA ILE A 109 -9.99 -7.71 15.26
C ILE A 109 -9.80 -8.54 16.53
N ILE A 110 -10.76 -9.40 16.83
CA ILE A 110 -10.64 -10.41 17.86
C ILE A 110 -10.40 -11.75 17.18
N SER A 111 -9.19 -12.27 17.35
CA SER A 111 -8.77 -13.54 16.79
C SER A 111 -8.71 -14.61 17.89
N PRO A 112 -9.17 -15.85 17.66
CA PRO A 112 -8.88 -16.96 18.57
C PRO A 112 -7.36 -17.22 18.65
N SER A 113 -6.86 -17.52 19.85
CA SER A 113 -5.49 -17.99 20.06
C SER A 113 -5.49 -19.16 21.06
N PRO A 114 -4.45 -20.00 21.09
CA PRO A 114 -4.36 -21.14 22.01
C PRO A 114 -4.58 -20.80 23.50
N ILE A 115 -4.28 -19.56 23.91
CA ILE A 115 -4.36 -19.11 25.33
C ILE A 115 -5.67 -18.31 25.58
N GLY A 116 -6.46 -18.06 24.53
CA GLY A 116 -7.71 -17.29 24.60
C GLY A 116 -7.88 -16.33 23.42
N PRO A 117 -9.00 -15.59 23.33
CA PRO A 117 -9.19 -14.58 22.30
C PRO A 117 -8.21 -13.41 22.50
N GLN A 118 -7.48 -13.07 21.45
CA GLN A 118 -6.58 -11.91 21.42
C GLN A 118 -7.24 -10.74 20.71
N ARG A 119 -6.92 -9.51 21.13
CA ARG A 119 -7.41 -8.27 20.54
C ARG A 119 -6.30 -7.60 19.75
N CYS A 120 -6.57 -7.37 18.48
CA CYS A 120 -5.62 -6.90 17.50
C CYS A 120 -6.11 -5.56 16.93
N PRO A 121 -5.57 -4.43 17.42
CA PRO A 121 -5.99 -3.12 16.95
C PRO A 121 -5.53 -2.88 15.51
N VAL A 122 -6.42 -2.31 14.71
CA VAL A 122 -6.14 -1.98 13.31
C VAL A 122 -5.48 -0.61 13.23
N SER A 123 -4.43 -0.48 12.41
CA SER A 123 -3.70 0.77 12.19
C SER A 123 -4.22 1.51 10.96
N LYS A 124 -4.42 0.82 9.84
CA LYS A 124 -4.90 1.40 8.58
C LYS A 124 -5.93 0.52 7.93
N ILE A 125 -6.87 1.17 7.23
CA ILE A 125 -7.88 0.52 6.41
C ILE A 125 -7.88 1.17 5.04
N ARG A 126 -7.80 0.34 4.00
CA ARG A 126 -7.91 0.78 2.61
C ARG A 126 -8.81 -0.13 1.80
N LYS A 127 -9.58 0.47 0.90
CA LYS A 127 -10.33 -0.28 -0.11
C LYS A 127 -9.37 -0.74 -1.21
N LEU A 128 -9.41 -2.01 -1.56
CA LEU A 128 -8.66 -2.57 -2.68
C LEU A 128 -9.47 -2.44 -3.97
N THR A 129 -8.80 -2.13 -5.08
CA THR A 129 -9.45 -2.19 -6.38
C THR A 129 -9.67 -3.64 -6.81
N PRO A 130 -10.62 -3.92 -7.72
CA PRO A 130 -10.84 -5.28 -8.23
C PRO A 130 -9.58 -5.94 -8.82
N GLU A 131 -8.67 -5.15 -9.36
CA GLU A 131 -7.39 -5.56 -9.94
C GLU A 131 -6.41 -5.96 -8.84
N GLU A 132 -6.31 -5.16 -7.77
CA GLU A 132 -5.52 -5.51 -6.58
C GLU A 132 -6.04 -6.81 -5.95
N VAL A 133 -7.36 -6.97 -5.82
CA VAL A 133 -7.99 -8.19 -5.28
C VAL A 133 -7.66 -9.42 -6.12
N LYS A 134 -7.62 -9.30 -7.45
CA LYS A 134 -7.24 -10.41 -8.34
C LYS A 134 -5.76 -10.78 -8.19
N ALA A 135 -4.90 -9.78 -7.96
CA ALA A 135 -3.46 -9.96 -7.76
C ALA A 135 -3.11 -10.55 -6.39
N LEU A 136 -4.03 -10.52 -5.42
CA LEU A 136 -3.81 -11.14 -4.11
C LEU A 136 -3.55 -12.66 -4.23
N PRO A 137 -2.67 -13.22 -3.37
CA PRO A 137 -2.51 -14.66 -3.24
C PRO A 137 -3.84 -15.36 -2.97
N LYS A 138 -3.99 -16.62 -3.41
CA LYS A 138 -5.25 -17.36 -3.27
C LYS A 138 -5.75 -17.40 -1.82
N HIS A 139 -4.85 -17.55 -0.85
CA HIS A 139 -5.15 -17.61 0.58
C HIS A 139 -5.46 -16.25 1.21
N ALA A 140 -5.04 -15.14 0.58
CA ALA A 140 -5.29 -13.79 1.07
C ALA A 140 -6.62 -13.20 0.59
N ARG A 141 -7.34 -13.93 -0.27
CA ARG A 141 -8.59 -13.46 -0.92
C ARG A 141 -9.80 -13.96 -0.13
N PRO A 142 -10.61 -13.05 0.43
CA PRO A 142 -11.82 -13.39 1.19
C PRO A 142 -12.95 -13.85 0.27
#